data_AF-A0A5N5G5S9-F1
#
_entry.id   AF-A0A5N5G5S9-F1
#
_cell.length_a   1.000
_cell.length_b   1.000
_cell.length_c   1.000
_cell.angle_alpha   90.00
_cell.angle_beta   90.00
_cell.angle_gamma   90.00
#
_symmetry.space_group_name_H-M   'P 1'
#
loop_
_entity.id
_entity.type
_entity.pdbx_description
1 polymer ?
#
loop_
_entity_poly.entity_id
_entity_poly.type
_entity_poly.pdbx_seq_one_letter_code
_entity_poly.pdbx_strand_id
1 'polypeptide(L)'
;MTTMPTGVYVVYGVAHQHTGGIGSTLYGDDGRVLCSSIPIYGKGKEAGDEAGYIVGMSTCYPQPGSVKINDGETLTLVSNYSSAQTHTGVMDLFHILVADYLPKSAALSLDTTL
;
A
#
# COMPACT_ATOMS: atom_id res chain seq x y z
N MET A 1 -12.03 -8.74 0.17
CA MET A 1 -11.06 -9.85 0.11
C MET A 1 -10.94 -10.31 -1.33
N THR A 2 -9.74 -10.66 -1.77
CA THR A 2 -9.50 -11.21 -3.11
C THR A 2 -8.47 -12.32 -3.02
N THR A 3 -8.67 -13.40 -3.75
CA THR A 3 -7.73 -14.53 -3.77
C THR A 3 -6.81 -14.39 -4.96
N MET A 4 -5.51 -14.46 -4.72
CA MET A 4 -4.53 -14.38 -5.80
C MET A 4 -4.45 -15.72 -6.54
N PRO A 5 -4.53 -15.72 -7.89
CA PRO A 5 -4.51 -16.94 -8.67
C PRO A 5 -3.13 -17.60 -8.76
N THR A 6 -2.07 -16.82 -8.52
CA THR A 6 -0.67 -17.25 -8.55
C THR A 6 0.13 -16.53 -7.47
N GLY A 7 1.22 -17.16 -7.02
CA GLY A 7 2.18 -16.51 -6.13
C GLY A 7 3.00 -15.44 -6.86
N VAL A 8 3.06 -14.24 -6.30
CA VAL A 8 3.71 -13.05 -6.89
C VAL A 8 4.47 -12.25 -5.85
N TYR A 9 5.35 -11.35 -6.28
CA TYR A 9 6.03 -10.40 -5.38
C TYR A 9 5.42 -9.01 -5.51
N VAL A 10 5.17 -8.35 -4.38
CA VAL A 10 4.72 -6.96 -4.37
C VAL A 10 5.90 -6.06 -4.73
N VAL A 11 5.71 -5.16 -5.69
CA VAL A 11 6.70 -4.19 -6.16
C VAL A 11 6.29 -2.76 -5.77
N TYR A 12 4.99 -2.50 -5.74
CA TYR A 12 4.44 -1.22 -5.35
C TYR A 12 3.06 -1.40 -4.73
N GLY A 13 2.72 -0.53 -3.78
CA GLY A 13 1.39 -0.44 -3.21
C GLY A 13 1.03 1.00 -2.86
N VAL A 14 -0.22 1.39 -3.11
CA VAL A 14 -0.77 2.67 -2.63
C VAL A 14 -2.28 2.53 -2.46
N ALA A 15 -2.83 3.10 -1.39
CA ALA A 15 -4.26 3.19 -1.23
C ALA A 15 -4.79 4.52 -1.75
N HIS A 16 -6.11 4.60 -1.89
CA HIS A 16 -6.87 5.82 -2.05
C HIS A 16 -8.03 5.76 -1.06
N GLN A 17 -8.15 6.81 -0.24
CA GLN A 17 -9.19 6.97 0.77
C GLN A 17 -9.84 8.35 0.61
N HIS A 18 -11.09 8.45 1.03
CA HIS A 18 -11.79 9.72 1.16
C HIS A 18 -11.48 10.39 2.52
N THR A 19 -11.85 11.66 2.64
CA THR A 19 -11.70 12.45 3.87
C THR A 19 -12.24 11.74 5.11
N GLY A 20 -11.45 11.77 6.18
CA GLY A 20 -11.70 11.04 7.43
C GLY A 20 -10.98 9.70 7.50
N GLY A 21 -10.35 9.24 6.40
CA GLY A 21 -9.46 8.09 6.40
C GLY A 21 -8.25 8.33 7.29
N ILE A 22 -7.84 7.31 8.05
CA ILE A 22 -6.66 7.34 8.94
C ILE A 22 -5.57 6.35 8.49
N GLY A 23 -5.83 5.60 7.42
CA GLY A 23 -4.91 4.60 6.88
C GLY A 23 -5.66 3.45 6.24
N SER A 24 -5.01 2.81 5.27
CA SER A 24 -5.46 1.56 4.67
C SER A 24 -4.29 0.57 4.62
N THR A 25 -4.56 -0.67 5.00
CA THR A 25 -3.54 -1.74 5.06
C THR A 25 -4.00 -2.96 4.30
N LEU A 26 -3.11 -3.47 3.46
CA LEU A 26 -3.24 -4.74 2.76
C LEU A 26 -2.56 -5.85 3.58
N TYR A 27 -3.32 -6.89 3.90
CA TYR A 27 -2.88 -8.04 4.67
C TYR A 27 -2.88 -9.32 3.84
N GLY A 28 -1.92 -10.19 4.17
CA GLY A 28 -1.92 -11.59 3.76
C GLY A 28 -2.94 -12.43 4.55
N ASP A 29 -3.10 -13.68 4.17
CA ASP A 29 -4.05 -14.59 4.83
C ASP A 29 -3.64 -14.92 6.28
N ASP A 30 -2.34 -14.95 6.53
CA ASP A 30 -1.67 -15.14 7.81
C ASP A 30 -1.68 -13.86 8.68
N GLY A 31 -2.33 -12.80 8.22
CA GLY A 31 -2.44 -11.53 8.93
C GLY A 31 -1.18 -10.66 8.88
N ARG A 32 -0.14 -11.04 8.13
CA ARG A 32 1.03 -10.17 7.97
C ARG A 32 0.68 -8.95 7.12
N VAL A 33 1.35 -7.83 7.41
CA VAL A 33 1.21 -6.60 6.63
C VAL A 33 2.00 -6.74 5.34
N LEU A 34 1.33 -6.62 4.20
CA LEU A 34 1.95 -6.57 2.88
C LEU A 34 2.32 -5.14 2.47
N CYS A 35 1.42 -4.19 2.76
CA CYS A 35 1.64 -2.77 2.53
C CYS A 35 0.66 -1.95 3.39
N SER A 36 1.15 -0.87 4.00
CA SER A 36 0.32 0.14 4.67
C SER A 36 0.48 1.48 4.00
N SER A 37 -0.65 2.11 3.70
CA SER A 37 -0.74 3.39 3.01
C SER A 37 -1.43 4.39 3.94
N ILE A 38 -0.70 5.45 4.29
CA ILE A 38 -1.10 6.47 5.27
C ILE A 38 -1.51 7.74 4.51
N PRO A 39 -2.65 8.36 4.86
CA PRO A 39 -3.09 9.59 4.22
C PRO A 39 -2.20 10.78 4.53
N ILE A 40 -1.99 11.60 3.52
CA ILE A 40 -1.35 12.90 3.61
C ILE A 40 -2.47 13.94 3.52
N TYR A 41 -2.69 14.66 4.62
CA TYR A 41 -3.69 15.71 4.69
C TYR A 41 -3.11 17.06 4.29
N GLY A 42 -3.88 17.80 3.50
CA GLY A 42 -3.58 19.18 3.14
C GLY A 42 -3.63 20.10 4.37
N LYS A 43 -2.98 21.26 4.27
CA LYS A 43 -2.85 22.24 5.37
C LYS A 43 -3.21 23.67 4.97
N GLY A 44 -3.34 23.93 3.67
CA GLY A 44 -3.57 25.24 3.07
C GLY A 44 -4.96 25.41 2.46
N LYS A 45 -5.06 26.36 1.53
CA LYS A 45 -6.27 26.68 0.75
C LYS A 45 -6.05 26.56 -0.75
N GLU A 46 -4.83 26.21 -1.15
CA GLU A 46 -4.44 26.07 -2.55
C GLU A 46 -4.87 24.70 -3.09
N ALA A 47 -5.06 24.62 -4.41
CA ALA A 47 -5.41 23.37 -5.07
C ALA A 47 -4.35 22.29 -4.84
N GLY A 48 -4.72 21.16 -4.24
CA GLY A 48 -3.82 20.06 -3.90
C GLY A 48 -3.15 20.17 -2.53
N ASP A 49 -3.51 21.15 -1.70
CA ASP A 49 -3.09 21.26 -0.30
C ASP A 49 -4.28 21.69 0.60
N GLU A 50 -5.51 21.39 0.23
CA GLU A 50 -6.69 21.87 0.95
C GLU A 50 -6.80 21.27 2.37
N ALA A 51 -6.87 22.14 3.37
CA ALA A 51 -6.99 21.74 4.77
C ALA A 51 -8.23 20.86 5.01
N GLY A 52 -8.00 19.69 5.62
CA GLY A 52 -9.05 18.72 5.91
C GLY A 52 -9.34 17.72 4.78
N TYR A 53 -8.66 17.84 3.63
CA TYR A 53 -8.73 16.85 2.55
C TYR A 53 -7.49 15.96 2.54
N ILE A 54 -7.68 14.71 2.11
CA ILE A 54 -6.57 13.83 1.76
C ILE A 54 -6.08 14.26 0.39
N VAL A 55 -4.86 14.80 0.33
CA VAL A 55 -4.22 15.30 -0.89
C VAL A 55 -3.19 14.33 -1.46
N GLY A 56 -2.92 13.24 -0.73
CA GLY A 56 -2.04 12.17 -1.17
C GLY A 56 -2.08 10.98 -0.22
N MET A 57 -1.40 9.91 -0.60
CA MET A 57 -1.28 8.68 0.19
C MET A 57 0.17 8.21 0.14
N SER A 58 0.70 7.72 1.25
CA SER A 58 2.04 7.15 1.27
C SER A 58 2.10 5.88 0.43
N THR A 59 3.23 5.64 -0.22
CA THR A 59 3.44 4.49 -1.09
C THR A 59 4.32 3.46 -0.41
N CYS A 60 4.10 2.19 -0.74
CA CYS A 60 5.01 1.10 -0.41
C CYS A 60 5.89 0.79 -1.62
N TYR A 61 7.20 0.78 -1.40
CA TYR A 61 8.19 0.26 -2.32
C TYR A 61 9.05 -0.76 -1.57
N PRO A 62 8.57 -2.02 -1.43
CA PRO A 62 9.31 -3.05 -0.72
C PRO A 62 10.61 -3.38 -1.45
N GLN A 63 11.60 -3.87 -0.70
CA GLN A 63 12.82 -4.41 -1.32
C GLN A 63 12.44 -5.57 -2.25
N PRO A 64 13.01 -5.68 -3.46
CA PRO A 64 12.67 -6.76 -4.39
C PRO A 64 12.75 -8.13 -3.72
N GLY A 65 11.63 -8.86 -3.72
CA GLY A 65 11.53 -10.20 -3.13
C GLY A 65 11.24 -10.27 -1.63
N SER A 66 11.22 -9.14 -0.93
CA SER A 66 10.96 -9.12 0.52
C SER A 66 9.48 -9.35 0.88
N VAL A 67 8.55 -8.97 -0.01
CA VAL A 67 7.12 -9.13 0.20
C VAL A 67 6.56 -10.04 -0.90
N LYS A 68 6.33 -11.30 -0.54
CA LYS A 68 5.70 -12.30 -1.41
C LYS A 68 4.22 -12.42 -1.07
N ILE A 69 3.36 -12.63 -2.06
CA ILE A 69 2.01 -13.16 -1.90
C ILE A 69 2.05 -14.60 -2.42
N ASN A 70 1.56 -15.54 -1.63
CA ASN A 70 1.59 -16.95 -1.93
C ASN A 70 0.49 -17.34 -2.92
N ASP A 71 0.69 -18.50 -3.53
CA ASP A 71 -0.28 -19.09 -4.45
C ASP A 71 -1.59 -19.39 -3.71
N GLY A 72 -2.72 -18.94 -4.26
CA GLY A 72 -4.03 -19.08 -3.61
C GLY A 72 -4.23 -18.26 -2.34
N GLU A 73 -3.31 -17.35 -1.99
CA GLU A 73 -3.42 -16.51 -0.78
C GLU A 73 -4.60 -15.54 -0.89
N THR A 74 -5.40 -15.45 0.17
CA THR A 74 -6.51 -14.49 0.25
C THR A 74 -6.06 -13.19 0.89
N LEU A 75 -6.08 -12.12 0.10
CA LEU A 75 -5.73 -10.79 0.54
C LEU A 75 -6.91 -10.09 1.21
N THR A 76 -6.64 -9.47 2.35
CA THR A 76 -7.62 -8.66 3.07
C THR A 76 -7.19 -7.20 3.04
N LEU A 77 -8.07 -6.34 2.55
CA LEU A 77 -7.88 -4.90 2.54
C LEU A 77 -8.70 -4.29 3.69
N VAL A 78 -8.05 -3.48 4.52
CA VAL A 78 -8.66 -2.84 5.69
C VAL A 78 -8.47 -1.33 5.61
N SER A 79 -9.59 -0.62 5.43
CA SER A 79 -9.66 0.83 5.58
C SER A 79 -10.07 1.23 7.00
N ASN A 80 -9.25 2.07 7.62
CA ASN A 80 -9.57 2.69 8.89
C ASN A 80 -10.00 4.14 8.67
N TYR A 81 -11.08 4.53 9.34
CA TYR A 81 -11.64 5.89 9.32
C TYR A 81 -11.87 6.39 10.74
N SER A 82 -11.68 7.70 10.95
CA SER A 82 -11.93 8.34 12.24
C SER A 82 -13.42 8.60 12.46
N SER A 83 -13.97 8.11 13.56
CA SER A 83 -15.35 8.39 13.97
C SER A 83 -15.57 9.81 14.53
N ALA A 84 -14.53 10.65 14.57
CA ALA A 84 -14.62 12.02 15.09
C ALA A 84 -15.44 12.97 14.20
N GLN A 85 -15.71 12.59 12.95
CA GLN A 85 -16.50 13.37 12.00
C GLN A 85 -17.45 12.47 11.21
N THR A 86 -18.52 13.05 10.69
CA THR A 86 -19.42 12.36 9.78
C THR A 86 -18.73 12.13 8.43
N HIS A 87 -18.97 10.96 7.83
CA HIS A 87 -18.49 10.63 6.50
C HIS A 87 -19.65 10.70 5.51
N THR A 88 -19.49 11.48 4.44
CA THR A 88 -20.44 11.49 3.31
C THR A 88 -20.30 10.22 2.46
N GLY A 89 -19.11 9.64 2.44
CA GLY A 89 -18.83 8.34 1.84
C GLY A 89 -17.39 7.91 2.13
N VAL A 90 -17.20 6.63 2.41
CA VAL A 90 -15.89 6.01 2.62
C VAL A 90 -15.44 5.30 1.35
N MET A 91 -14.13 5.22 1.12
CA MET A 91 -13.53 4.46 0.02
C MET A 91 -12.31 3.68 0.50
N ASP A 92 -12.13 2.49 -0.05
CA ASP A 92 -10.95 1.66 0.17
C ASP A 92 -10.51 1.06 -1.15
N LEU A 93 -9.85 1.89 -1.97
CA LEU A 93 -9.25 1.45 -3.22
C LEU A 93 -7.76 1.23 -2.95
N PHE A 94 -7.22 0.11 -3.41
CA PHE A 94 -5.79 -0.18 -3.27
C PHE A 94 -5.23 -0.60 -4.61
N HIS A 95 -4.14 0.05 -5.02
CA HIS A 95 -3.38 -0.29 -6.21
C HIS A 95 -2.13 -1.03 -5.79
N ILE A 96 -1.98 -2.24 -6.32
CA ILE A 96 -0.76 -3.03 -6.19
C ILE A 96 -0.17 -3.27 -7.57
N LEU A 97 1.16 -3.15 -7.67
CA LEU A 97 1.91 -3.67 -8.80
C LEU A 97 2.71 -4.87 -8.30
N VAL A 98 2.65 -5.95 -9.07
CA VAL A 98 3.24 -7.23 -8.71
C VAL A 98 4.15 -7.74 -9.83
N ALA A 99 5.07 -8.64 -9.47
CA ALA A 99 5.94 -9.33 -10.40
C ALA A 99 5.91 -10.84 -10.15
N ASP A 100 5.74 -11.63 -11.21
CA ASP A 100 5.78 -13.10 -11.15
C ASP A 100 7.21 -13.61 -10.87
N TYR A 101 8.20 -12.93 -11.45
CA TYR A 101 9.60 -13.29 -11.35
C TYR A 101 10.42 -12.10 -10.90
N LEU A 102 11.32 -12.34 -9.94
CA LEU A 102 12.33 -11.37 -9.59
C LEU A 102 13.48 -11.45 -10.59
N PRO A 103 14.10 -10.33 -10.98
CA PRO A 103 15.33 -10.39 -11.73
C PRO A 103 16.35 -11.21 -10.93
N LYS A 104 16.97 -12.20 -11.58
CA LYS A 104 18.07 -12.99 -11.01
C LYS A 104 19.13 -11.98 -10.60
N SER A 105 19.26 -11.79 -9.29
CA SER A 105 20.04 -10.77 -8.60
C SER A 105 21.00 -9.98 -9.49
N ALA A 106 20.85 -8.65 -9.49
CA ALA A 106 22.01 -7.78 -9.50
C ALA A 106 22.85 -8.15 -8.27
N ALA A 107 23.60 -9.25 -8.37
CA ALA A 107 24.81 -9.49 -7.62
C ALA A 107 25.83 -8.45 -8.14
N LEU A 108 25.54 -7.17 -7.92
CA LEU A 108 26.59 -6.22 -7.68
C LEU A 108 27.07 -6.55 -6.28
N SER A 109 28.00 -7.50 -6.25
CA SER A 109 29.08 -7.46 -5.27
C SER A 109 29.48 -5.99 -5.11
N LEU A 110 29.12 -5.38 -3.98
CA LEU A 110 30.01 -4.38 -3.41
C LEU A 110 31.25 -5.17 -2.97
N ASP A 111 32.09 -5.46 -3.96
CA ASP A 111 33.48 -5.79 -3.75
C ASP A 111 34.16 -4.46 -3.40
N THR A 112 33.95 -4.02 -2.15
CA THR A 112 34.73 -2.92 -1.59
C THR A 112 36.05 -3.49 -1.11
N THR A 113 36.92 -3.82 -2.06
CA THR A 113 38.36 -3.79 -1.87
C THR A 113 38.91 -2.55 -2.56
N LEU A 114 39.14 -1.51 -1.75
CA LEU A 114 40.23 -0.54 -1.85
C LEU A 114 40.39 0.17 -0.50
#